data_AF-A0AAU4Y1S1-F1
#
_entry.id   AF-A0AAU4Y1S1-F1
#
_cell.length_a   1.000
_cell.length_b   1.000
_cell.length_c   1.000
_cell.angle_alpha   90.00
_cell.angle_beta   90.00
_cell.angle_gamma   90.00
#
_symmetry.space_group_name_H-M   'P 1'
#
loop_
_entity.id
_entity.type
_entity.pdbx_description
1 polymer ?
#
loop_
_entity_poly.entity_id
_entity_poly.type
_entity_poly.pdbx_seq_one_letter_code
_entity_poly.pdbx_strand_id
1 'polypeptide(L)'
;MRPSRSLAAGAASLALLAMLSGCGSDSESGSGTKTGADSVFGSGGGSETGADGAGTGGDTGQSTADGLPQAADTASVADYLNQYTPCQDVATGDEYDDGHDGDAWGTDESEDPAWSIEERAVCTDGSGRPIALLVVPDMKKFQTAARSSGDEFLVGENFAVVPVGDEAIRSLQQSGLRFLTCDADLAVPSGFEKEPALVDGCVLTNYVPE
;
A
#
# COMPACT_ATOMS: atom_id res chain seq x y z
N MET A 1 5.60 3.25 -44.79
CA MET A 1 7.05 3.03 -44.98
C MET A 1 7.64 2.80 -43.60
N ARG A 2 8.25 1.63 -43.38
CA ARG A 2 8.84 1.23 -42.09
C ARG A 2 10.32 1.61 -42.09
N PRO A 3 10.83 2.44 -41.17
CA PRO A 3 12.25 2.43 -40.86
C PRO A 3 12.54 1.33 -39.84
N SER A 4 13.46 0.44 -40.20
CA SER A 4 13.96 -0.64 -39.37
C SER A 4 15.39 -0.33 -38.92
N ARG A 5 15.71 -0.79 -37.70
CA ARG A 5 17.03 -1.17 -37.16
C ARG A 5 17.97 -0.08 -36.68
N SER A 6 18.42 -0.23 -35.43
CA SER A 6 19.85 -0.40 -35.11
C SER A 6 20.01 -1.18 -33.79
N LEU A 7 20.68 -2.34 -33.86
CA LEU A 7 21.21 -3.10 -32.73
C LEU A 7 22.62 -2.56 -32.46
N ALA A 8 22.92 -2.20 -31.21
CA ALA A 8 24.28 -1.94 -30.77
C ALA A 8 24.62 -2.89 -29.61
N ALA A 9 25.49 -3.85 -29.91
CA ALA A 9 26.14 -4.70 -28.93
C ALA A 9 27.27 -3.92 -28.25
N GLY A 10 27.32 -3.96 -26.92
CA GLY A 10 28.44 -3.47 -26.13
C GLY A 10 28.76 -4.48 -25.03
N ALA A 11 29.86 -5.20 -25.18
CA ALA A 11 30.42 -6.08 -24.18
C ALA A 11 31.74 -5.49 -23.69
N ALA A 12 31.93 -5.40 -22.37
CA ALA A 12 33.25 -5.44 -21.73
C ALA A 12 33.09 -5.68 -20.22
N SER A 13 33.62 -6.82 -19.78
CA SER A 13 33.76 -7.26 -18.40
C SER A 13 34.83 -6.46 -17.65
N LEU A 14 34.76 -6.42 -16.31
CA LEU A 14 35.93 -6.43 -15.41
C LEU A 14 35.49 -6.75 -13.97
N ALA A 15 36.00 -7.85 -13.45
CA ALA A 15 35.90 -8.27 -12.05
C ALA A 15 36.90 -7.51 -11.17
N LEU A 16 36.55 -7.26 -9.91
CA LEU A 16 37.51 -6.98 -8.83
C LEU A 16 36.96 -7.51 -7.49
N LEU A 17 37.86 -8.19 -6.76
CA LEU A 17 37.65 -8.93 -5.53
C LEU A 17 37.73 -8.07 -4.26
N ALA A 18 37.01 -8.56 -3.23
CA ALA A 18 37.35 -8.67 -1.80
C ALA A 18 37.48 -7.40 -0.92
N MET A 19 36.78 -7.41 0.23
CA MET A 19 37.38 -7.53 1.56
C MET A 19 36.35 -8.10 2.57
N LEU A 20 36.70 -9.21 3.22
CA LEU A 20 36.07 -9.73 4.44
C LEU A 20 36.74 -9.07 5.67
N SER A 21 35.95 -8.50 6.57
CA SER A 21 36.34 -8.10 7.93
C SER A 21 35.06 -7.88 8.75
N GLY A 22 34.78 -8.51 9.89
CA GLY A 22 35.59 -9.39 10.73
C GLY A 22 34.72 -10.16 11.73
N CYS A 23 35.35 -11.16 12.33
CA CYS A 23 34.86 -12.00 13.41
C CYS A 23 35.22 -11.37 14.77
N GLY A 24 34.32 -11.41 15.76
CA GLY A 24 34.53 -10.83 17.09
C GLY A 24 33.54 -11.34 18.15
N SER A 25 33.66 -12.62 18.46
CA SER A 25 33.38 -13.39 19.69
C SER A 25 32.99 -12.70 21.03
N ASP A 26 31.99 -13.33 21.67
CA ASP A 26 31.90 -13.83 23.07
C ASP A 26 31.29 -13.00 24.23
N SER A 27 30.06 -13.45 24.60
CA SER A 27 29.60 -13.98 25.90
C SER A 27 29.77 -13.17 27.21
N GLU A 28 28.65 -12.69 27.78
CA GLU A 28 28.48 -12.57 29.24
C GLU A 28 27.06 -12.96 29.71
N SER A 29 26.99 -14.03 30.51
CA SER A 29 25.82 -14.53 31.21
C SER A 29 25.41 -13.60 32.36
N GLY A 30 24.14 -13.18 32.37
CA GLY A 30 23.52 -12.46 33.49
C GLY A 30 22.25 -13.16 33.97
N SER A 31 22.40 -14.08 34.92
CA SER A 31 21.30 -14.66 35.70
C SER A 31 20.61 -13.60 36.56
N GLY A 32 19.27 -13.60 36.56
CA GLY A 32 18.47 -12.68 37.38
C GLY A 32 17.03 -13.15 37.58
N THR A 33 16.84 -14.20 38.37
CA THR A 33 15.57 -14.69 38.92
C THR A 33 14.79 -13.61 39.68
N LYS A 34 13.45 -13.61 39.57
CA LYS A 34 12.42 -13.55 40.64
C LYS A 34 11.04 -13.29 40.01
N THR A 35 10.15 -14.28 39.91
CA THR A 35 9.13 -14.69 40.90
C THR A 35 8.22 -13.56 41.43
N GLY A 36 6.93 -13.69 41.13
CA GLY A 36 5.86 -13.40 42.09
C GLY A 36 4.85 -12.35 41.63
N ALA A 37 3.66 -12.80 41.21
CA ALA A 37 2.41 -12.53 41.93
C ALA A 37 1.23 -13.22 41.22
N ASP A 38 0.84 -14.38 41.74
CA ASP A 38 -0.57 -14.75 41.84
C ASP A 38 -1.34 -13.64 42.56
N SER A 39 -2.53 -13.28 42.07
CA SER A 39 -3.74 -13.16 42.91
C SER A 39 -4.99 -13.00 42.03
N VAL A 40 -5.79 -14.04 41.90
CA VAL A 40 -7.07 -14.29 42.60
C VAL A 40 -8.24 -13.35 42.25
N PHE A 41 -9.28 -13.98 41.73
CA PHE A 41 -10.67 -13.59 41.56
C PHE A 41 -11.26 -12.65 42.62
N GLY A 42 -12.10 -11.71 42.16
CA GLY A 42 -13.03 -10.94 42.99
C GLY A 42 -14.22 -10.43 42.18
N SER A 43 -15.31 -11.21 42.15
CA SER A 43 -16.64 -10.74 41.74
C SER A 43 -17.35 -10.12 42.94
N GLY A 44 -17.93 -8.93 42.76
CA GLY A 44 -18.84 -8.31 43.71
C GLY A 44 -19.47 -7.05 43.12
N GLY A 45 -20.76 -7.12 42.81
CA GLY A 45 -21.52 -6.05 42.15
C GLY A 45 -21.97 -4.91 43.06
N GLY A 46 -22.40 -3.84 42.41
CA GLY A 46 -23.07 -2.68 43.01
C GLY A 46 -23.39 -1.65 41.92
N SER A 47 -24.66 -1.30 41.82
CA SER A 47 -25.30 -0.49 40.78
C SER A 47 -24.91 1.00 40.77
N GLU A 48 -25.39 1.68 39.71
CA GLU A 48 -25.85 3.08 39.61
C GLU A 48 -24.96 4.08 38.84
N THR A 49 -25.42 4.37 37.61
CA THR A 49 -25.47 5.66 36.91
C THR A 49 -24.27 6.62 36.98
N GLY A 50 -23.63 6.84 35.83
CA GLY A 50 -22.79 8.00 35.58
C GLY A 50 -22.19 7.93 34.19
N ALA A 51 -22.59 8.85 33.31
CA ALA A 51 -21.90 9.12 32.06
C ALA A 51 -20.45 9.50 32.33
N ASP A 52 -19.56 9.12 31.40
CA ASP A 52 -18.34 9.82 30.98
C ASP A 52 -17.38 8.77 30.40
N GLY A 53 -17.64 8.40 29.15
CA GLY A 53 -16.75 7.57 28.35
C GLY A 53 -15.54 8.39 27.91
N ALA A 54 -14.55 8.53 28.78
CA ALA A 54 -13.19 8.90 28.39
C ALA A 54 -12.47 7.63 27.93
N GLY A 55 -12.77 7.20 26.69
CA GLY A 55 -11.96 6.22 25.98
C GLY A 55 -10.74 6.92 25.40
N THR A 56 -9.56 6.63 25.94
CA THR A 56 -8.27 6.91 25.30
C THR A 56 -8.23 6.08 24.01
N GLY A 57 -8.52 6.72 22.88
CA GLY A 57 -8.42 6.13 21.55
C GLY A 57 -6.97 5.78 21.25
N GLY A 58 -6.72 4.48 21.03
CA GLY A 58 -5.59 4.04 20.25
C GLY A 58 -5.81 4.48 18.81
N ASP A 59 -4.80 5.14 18.25
CA ASP A 59 -4.72 5.54 16.86
C ASP A 59 -4.56 4.26 16.02
N THR A 60 -5.70 3.67 15.64
CA THR A 60 -5.77 2.63 14.63
C THR A 60 -6.78 3.09 13.59
N GLY A 61 -6.26 3.74 12.54
CA GLY A 61 -6.90 4.04 11.25
C GLY A 61 -8.42 4.11 11.29
N GLN A 62 -8.97 5.23 11.76
CA GLN A 62 -10.42 5.43 11.81
C GLN A 62 -10.87 6.19 10.57
N SER A 63 -11.35 5.47 9.54
CA SER A 63 -12.12 6.07 8.45
C SER A 63 -13.37 6.73 9.02
N THR A 64 -13.46 8.06 8.94
CA THR A 64 -14.70 8.80 9.20
C THR A 64 -15.47 8.98 7.90
N ALA A 65 -16.81 9.02 8.00
CA ALA A 65 -17.78 9.05 6.90
C ALA A 65 -17.76 10.33 6.01
N ASP A 66 -16.63 11.02 5.89
CA ASP A 66 -16.46 12.33 5.24
C ASP A 66 -15.15 12.44 4.44
N GLY A 67 -14.43 11.34 4.14
CA GLY A 67 -13.17 11.40 3.41
C GLY A 67 -12.67 10.06 2.89
N LEU A 68 -11.70 10.12 1.97
CA LEU A 68 -10.94 8.95 1.50
C LEU A 68 -10.12 8.36 2.67
N PRO A 69 -9.86 7.04 2.69
CA PRO A 69 -9.00 6.43 3.70
C PRO A 69 -7.57 6.99 3.62
N GLN A 70 -6.88 7.03 4.77
CA GLN A 70 -5.50 7.48 4.90
C GLN A 70 -4.62 6.37 5.49
N ALA A 71 -3.33 6.38 5.15
CA ALA A 71 -2.34 5.47 5.71
C ALA A 71 -0.98 6.18 5.81
N ALA A 72 -0.24 5.98 6.90
CA ALA A 72 1.03 6.69 7.13
C ALA A 72 2.22 6.08 6.38
N ASP A 73 2.19 4.76 6.17
CA ASP A 73 3.27 3.94 5.62
C ASP A 73 2.69 2.69 4.93
N THR A 74 3.53 1.94 4.23
CA THR A 74 3.08 0.73 3.50
C THR A 74 2.53 -0.37 4.42
N ALA A 75 3.00 -0.48 5.66
CA ALA A 75 2.47 -1.42 6.64
C ALA A 75 1.02 -1.05 7.02
N SER A 76 0.74 0.23 7.24
CA SER A 76 -0.60 0.76 7.50
C SER A 76 -1.53 0.55 6.30
N VAL A 77 -1.02 0.68 5.07
CA VAL A 77 -1.76 0.33 3.86
C VAL A 77 -2.10 -1.15 3.86
N ALA A 78 -1.13 -2.03 4.12
CA ALA A 78 -1.35 -3.48 4.17
C ALA A 78 -2.38 -3.87 5.24
N ASP A 79 -2.30 -3.30 6.43
CA ASP A 79 -3.27 -3.50 7.52
C ASP A 79 -4.67 -3.04 7.10
N TYR A 80 -4.77 -1.90 6.41
CA TYR A 80 -6.03 -1.43 5.87
C TYR A 80 -6.62 -2.41 4.84
N LEU A 81 -5.80 -2.91 3.89
CA LEU A 81 -6.25 -3.87 2.88
C LEU A 81 -6.70 -5.19 3.50
N ASN A 82 -6.02 -5.68 4.54
CA ASN A 82 -6.33 -6.93 5.23
C ASN A 82 -7.76 -6.99 5.83
N GLN A 83 -8.44 -5.85 5.98
CA GLN A 83 -9.84 -5.80 6.37
C GLN A 83 -10.81 -6.24 5.26
N TYR A 84 -10.36 -6.23 4.00
CA TYR A 84 -11.17 -6.46 2.80
C TYR A 84 -10.64 -7.59 1.91
N THR A 85 -9.33 -7.70 1.76
CA THR A 85 -8.65 -8.74 0.98
C THR A 85 -7.39 -9.17 1.71
N PRO A 86 -6.99 -10.46 1.69
CA PRO A 86 -5.70 -10.85 2.23
C PRO A 86 -4.58 -10.03 1.57
N CYS A 87 -3.63 -9.59 2.38
CA CYS A 87 -2.40 -8.92 1.95
C CYS A 87 -1.26 -9.57 2.73
N GLN A 88 -0.77 -10.67 2.16
CA GLN A 88 0.22 -11.58 2.74
C GLN A 88 1.63 -11.27 2.24
N ASP A 89 2.64 -11.73 2.97
CA ASP A 89 4.03 -11.67 2.54
C ASP A 89 4.47 -10.26 2.10
N VAL A 90 4.13 -9.25 2.92
CA VAL A 90 4.48 -7.85 2.66
C VAL A 90 6.00 -7.71 2.57
N ALA A 91 6.48 -7.30 1.41
CA ALA A 91 7.88 -7.05 1.12
C ALA A 91 8.05 -5.63 0.59
N THR A 92 9.24 -5.04 0.80
CA THR A 92 9.58 -3.79 0.11
C THR A 92 9.59 -4.01 -1.40
N GLY A 93 9.39 -2.95 -2.19
CA GLY A 93 9.41 -3.05 -3.66
C GLY A 93 10.68 -3.73 -4.19
N ASP A 94 11.85 -3.31 -3.72
CA ASP A 94 13.14 -3.88 -4.13
C ASP A 94 13.28 -5.38 -3.75
N GLU A 95 12.79 -5.76 -2.57
CA GLU A 95 12.82 -7.16 -2.12
C GLU A 95 11.87 -8.04 -2.95
N TYR A 96 10.68 -7.52 -3.29
CA TYR A 96 9.74 -8.23 -4.13
C TYR A 96 10.28 -8.42 -5.55
N ASP A 97 10.83 -7.36 -6.12
CA ASP A 97 11.33 -7.34 -7.49
C ASP A 97 12.56 -8.26 -7.66
N ASP A 98 13.30 -8.58 -6.59
CA ASP A 98 14.34 -9.63 -6.57
C ASP A 98 13.74 -11.04 -6.76
N GLY A 99 13.41 -11.35 -8.03
CA GLY A 99 12.83 -12.62 -8.44
C GLY A 99 11.44 -12.52 -9.09
N HIS A 100 10.84 -11.32 -9.15
CA HIS A 100 9.49 -11.09 -9.69
C HIS A 100 9.42 -9.88 -10.65
N ASP A 101 10.35 -9.81 -11.60
CA ASP A 101 10.45 -8.71 -12.57
C ASP A 101 9.14 -8.48 -13.35
N GLY A 102 8.47 -7.36 -13.05
CA GLY A 102 7.29 -6.87 -13.77
C GLY A 102 5.96 -7.50 -13.36
N ASP A 103 5.92 -8.30 -12.28
CA ASP A 103 4.67 -8.91 -11.81
C ASP A 103 3.79 -7.93 -11.02
N ALA A 104 4.41 -6.99 -10.29
CA ALA A 104 3.74 -5.94 -9.54
C ALA A 104 4.01 -4.56 -10.15
N TRP A 105 3.00 -3.70 -10.19
CA TRP A 105 3.13 -2.35 -10.76
C TRP A 105 4.12 -1.48 -9.97
N GLY A 106 4.77 -0.53 -10.65
CA GLY A 106 5.43 0.61 -10.01
C GLY A 106 6.92 0.48 -9.78
N THR A 107 7.62 -0.46 -10.42
CA THR A 107 9.09 -0.61 -10.28
C THR A 107 9.81 0.66 -10.76
N ASP A 108 9.60 1.07 -12.01
CA ASP A 108 10.24 2.27 -12.56
C ASP A 108 9.60 3.55 -11.99
N GLU A 109 8.28 3.54 -11.78
CA GLU A 109 7.52 4.72 -11.36
C GLU A 109 7.86 5.18 -9.94
N SER A 110 8.24 4.25 -9.06
CA SER A 110 8.64 4.58 -7.68
C SER A 110 9.99 5.27 -7.62
N GLU A 111 10.86 5.07 -8.61
CA GLU A 111 12.15 5.75 -8.72
C GLU A 111 12.03 7.13 -9.37
N ASP A 112 10.96 7.38 -10.13
CA ASP A 112 10.74 8.65 -10.80
C ASP A 112 10.05 9.65 -9.85
N PRO A 113 10.74 10.74 -9.45
CA PRO A 113 10.18 11.74 -8.56
C PRO A 113 8.94 12.43 -9.15
N ALA A 114 8.66 12.33 -10.46
CA ALA A 114 7.43 12.83 -11.07
C ALA A 114 6.17 12.16 -10.52
N TRP A 115 6.26 10.91 -10.04
CA TRP A 115 5.13 10.18 -9.47
C TRP A 115 4.83 10.53 -8.02
N SER A 116 5.80 11.11 -7.30
CA SER A 116 5.66 11.42 -5.88
C SER A 116 5.32 10.20 -5.01
N ILE A 117 5.84 9.03 -5.37
CA ILE A 117 5.79 7.84 -4.54
C ILE A 117 6.95 7.96 -3.54
N GLU A 118 6.64 7.98 -2.25
CA GLU A 118 7.64 8.03 -1.18
C GLU A 118 8.12 6.63 -0.79
N GLU A 119 7.20 5.67 -0.81
CA GLU A 119 7.47 4.29 -0.45
C GLU A 119 6.62 3.35 -1.32
N ARG A 120 7.24 2.25 -1.79
CA ARG A 120 6.57 1.14 -2.46
C ARG A 120 6.83 -0.16 -1.71
N ALA A 121 5.76 -0.91 -1.50
CA ALA A 121 5.78 -2.29 -1.04
C ALA A 121 4.86 -3.14 -1.93
N VAL A 122 5.00 -4.46 -1.81
CA VAL A 122 4.14 -5.42 -2.49
C VAL A 122 3.70 -6.47 -1.49
N CYS A 123 2.44 -6.85 -1.55
CA CYS A 123 1.91 -8.02 -0.85
C CYS A 123 1.14 -8.91 -1.83
N THR A 124 0.72 -10.09 -1.37
CA THR A 124 -0.03 -11.05 -2.20
C THR A 124 -1.46 -11.25 -1.68
N ASP A 125 -2.40 -11.36 -2.61
CA ASP A 125 -3.79 -11.66 -2.31
C ASP A 125 -4.02 -13.14 -1.93
N GLY A 126 -5.27 -13.52 -1.62
CA GLY A 126 -5.61 -14.91 -1.28
C GLY A 126 -5.34 -15.92 -2.39
N SER A 127 -5.15 -15.46 -3.62
CA SER A 127 -4.81 -16.25 -4.80
C SER A 127 -3.32 -16.18 -5.16
N GLY A 128 -2.50 -15.49 -4.36
CA GLY A 128 -1.07 -15.29 -4.62
C GLY A 128 -0.76 -14.26 -5.71
N ARG A 129 -1.72 -13.42 -6.11
CA ARG A 129 -1.49 -12.33 -7.07
C ARG A 129 -0.99 -11.08 -6.33
N PRO A 130 -0.03 -10.34 -6.92
CA PRO A 130 0.53 -9.17 -6.24
C PRO A 130 -0.47 -8.02 -6.16
N ILE A 131 -0.30 -7.22 -5.11
CA ILE A 131 -0.91 -5.92 -4.91
C ILE A 131 0.23 -4.95 -4.58
N ALA A 132 0.47 -3.98 -5.46
CA ALA A 132 1.41 -2.90 -5.18
C ALA A 132 0.77 -1.90 -4.18
N LEU A 133 1.55 -1.46 -3.20
CA LEU A 133 1.17 -0.53 -2.14
C LEU A 133 2.06 0.71 -2.26
N LEU A 134 1.46 1.89 -2.41
CA LEU A 134 2.18 3.13 -2.71
C LEU A 134 1.82 4.21 -1.70
N VAL A 135 2.80 4.73 -0.98
CA VAL A 135 2.63 5.93 -0.15
C VAL A 135 2.87 7.16 -1.03
N VAL A 136 1.89 8.07 -1.07
CA VAL A 136 1.84 9.18 -2.02
C VAL A 136 1.58 10.50 -1.29
N PRO A 137 2.62 11.22 -0.85
CA PRO A 137 2.47 12.50 -0.13
C PRO A 137 1.89 13.64 -0.99
N ASP A 138 2.07 13.63 -2.31
CA ASP A 138 1.49 14.61 -3.24
C ASP A 138 0.58 13.90 -4.25
N MET A 139 -0.67 13.69 -3.84
CA MET A 139 -1.69 13.02 -4.66
C MET A 139 -1.99 13.75 -5.96
N LYS A 140 -1.83 15.09 -6.01
CA LYS A 140 -2.06 15.85 -7.24
C LYS A 140 -0.95 15.58 -8.26
N LYS A 141 0.29 15.49 -7.81
CA LYS A 141 1.43 15.16 -8.64
C LYS A 141 1.35 13.72 -9.15
N PHE A 142 0.99 12.77 -8.28
CA PHE A 142 0.71 11.38 -8.67
C PHE A 142 -0.37 11.28 -9.76
N GLN A 143 -1.53 11.94 -9.57
CA GLN A 143 -2.59 11.98 -10.57
C GLN A 143 -2.15 12.63 -11.90
N THR A 144 -1.20 13.57 -11.86
CA THR A 144 -0.63 14.18 -13.07
C THR A 144 0.22 13.19 -13.86
N ALA A 145 1.00 12.36 -13.14
CA ALA A 145 1.80 11.28 -13.74
C ALA A 145 0.89 10.18 -14.31
N ALA A 146 -0.09 9.71 -13.51
CA ALA A 146 -1.11 8.75 -13.93
C ALA A 146 -1.86 9.18 -15.20
N ARG A 147 -2.24 10.47 -15.30
CA ARG A 147 -2.84 11.02 -16.51
C ARG A 147 -1.93 10.93 -17.74
N SER A 148 -0.63 11.08 -17.54
CA SER A 148 0.36 11.10 -18.62
C SER A 148 0.70 9.70 -19.11
N SER A 149 0.69 8.71 -18.22
CA SER A 149 0.89 7.30 -18.56
C SER A 149 -0.40 6.61 -19.04
N GLY A 150 -1.55 7.06 -18.56
CA GLY A 150 -2.84 6.40 -18.76
C GLY A 150 -3.13 5.30 -17.75
N ASP A 151 -2.39 5.25 -16.63
CA ASP A 151 -2.59 4.26 -15.58
C ASP A 151 -3.80 4.61 -14.69
N GLU A 152 -4.39 3.57 -14.13
CA GLU A 152 -5.58 3.63 -13.29
C GLU A 152 -5.30 2.97 -11.94
N PHE A 153 -5.87 3.53 -10.86
CA PHE A 153 -5.49 3.17 -9.50
C PHE A 153 -6.69 3.10 -8.59
N LEU A 154 -6.62 2.27 -7.55
CA LEU A 154 -7.46 2.47 -6.38
C LEU A 154 -6.72 3.40 -5.41
N VAL A 155 -7.30 4.55 -5.09
CA VAL A 155 -6.65 5.59 -4.29
C VAL A 155 -7.37 5.86 -2.98
N GLY A 156 -6.58 6.08 -1.94
CA GLY A 156 -6.96 6.78 -0.72
C GLY A 156 -6.61 8.27 -0.82
N GLU A 157 -6.57 8.96 0.30
CA GLU A 157 -6.23 10.39 0.34
C GLU A 157 -4.74 10.63 0.09
N ASN A 158 -3.88 9.74 0.62
CA ASN A 158 -2.42 9.86 0.57
C ASN A 158 -1.70 8.55 0.21
N PHE A 159 -2.41 7.59 -0.36
CA PHE A 159 -1.83 6.33 -0.83
C PHE A 159 -2.61 5.79 -2.04
N ALA A 160 -1.99 4.89 -2.78
CA ALA A 160 -2.60 4.20 -3.91
C ALA A 160 -2.26 2.71 -3.86
N VAL A 161 -3.14 1.88 -4.44
CA VAL A 161 -2.94 0.44 -4.54
C VAL A 161 -3.27 -0.06 -5.94
N VAL A 162 -2.48 -1.04 -6.41
CA VAL A 162 -2.63 -1.66 -7.73
C VAL A 162 -2.70 -3.17 -7.56
N PRO A 163 -3.90 -3.73 -7.31
CA PRO A 163 -4.10 -5.16 -7.31
C PRO A 163 -4.09 -5.73 -8.74
N VAL A 164 -3.44 -6.87 -8.91
CA VAL A 164 -3.43 -7.61 -10.19
C VAL A 164 -4.58 -8.64 -10.26
N GLY A 165 -5.11 -9.09 -9.12
CA GLY A 165 -6.19 -10.08 -9.06
C GLY A 165 -7.59 -9.46 -9.10
N ASP A 166 -8.47 -10.00 -9.95
CA ASP A 166 -9.88 -9.57 -10.07
C ASP A 166 -10.66 -9.65 -8.74
N GLU A 167 -10.37 -10.67 -7.93
CA GLU A 167 -11.00 -10.83 -6.62
C GLU A 167 -10.60 -9.72 -5.65
N ALA A 168 -9.31 -9.37 -5.61
CA ALA A 168 -8.81 -8.25 -4.81
C ALA A 168 -9.41 -6.91 -5.27
N ILE A 169 -9.49 -6.67 -6.59
CA ILE A 169 -10.15 -5.48 -7.16
C ILE A 169 -11.58 -5.36 -6.64
N ARG A 170 -12.39 -6.43 -6.76
CA ARG A 170 -13.81 -6.42 -6.36
C ARG A 170 -14.00 -6.27 -4.85
N SER A 171 -13.13 -6.86 -4.05
CA SER A 171 -13.18 -6.71 -2.58
C SER A 171 -12.83 -5.28 -2.15
N LEU A 172 -11.84 -4.67 -2.79
CA LEU A 172 -11.39 -3.31 -2.48
C LEU A 172 -12.35 -2.21 -2.97
N GLN A 173 -13.24 -2.49 -3.92
CA GLN A 173 -14.33 -1.55 -4.27
C GLN A 173 -15.21 -1.19 -3.05
N GLN A 174 -15.32 -2.08 -2.08
CA GLN A 174 -16.12 -1.87 -0.88
C GLN A 174 -15.32 -1.25 0.28
N SER A 175 -14.05 -0.93 0.06
CA SER A 175 -13.17 -0.45 1.13
C SER A 175 -13.30 1.05 1.41
N GLY A 176 -13.91 1.79 0.48
CA GLY A 176 -13.93 3.26 0.52
C GLY A 176 -12.77 3.90 -0.26
N LEU A 177 -11.88 3.10 -0.84
CA LEU A 177 -10.99 3.56 -1.90
C LEU A 177 -11.81 4.06 -3.10
N ARG A 178 -11.24 4.97 -3.88
CA ARG A 178 -11.83 5.43 -5.14
C ARG A 178 -10.97 4.96 -6.29
N PHE A 179 -11.63 4.47 -7.34
CA PHE A 179 -11.00 4.23 -8.63
C PHE A 179 -10.70 5.58 -9.30
N LEU A 180 -9.41 5.85 -9.48
CA LEU A 180 -8.86 6.96 -10.22
C LEU A 180 -8.67 6.53 -11.68
N THR A 181 -9.31 7.26 -12.58
CA THR A 181 -9.10 7.15 -14.03
C THR A 181 -9.05 8.53 -14.66
N CYS A 182 -8.29 8.68 -15.74
CA CYS A 182 -8.21 9.91 -16.52
C CYS A 182 -9.09 9.89 -17.77
N ASP A 183 -10.11 9.02 -17.76
CA ASP A 183 -11.26 9.09 -18.66
C ASP A 183 -12.43 9.87 -18.02
N ALA A 184 -12.47 11.17 -18.31
CA ALA A 184 -13.55 12.04 -17.85
C ALA A 184 -14.94 11.61 -18.36
N ASP A 185 -15.01 10.89 -19.47
CA ASP A 185 -16.27 10.45 -20.09
C ASP A 185 -16.74 9.08 -19.59
N LEU A 186 -16.00 8.48 -18.63
CA LEU A 186 -16.35 7.18 -18.04
C LEU A 186 -17.82 7.14 -17.59
N ALA A 187 -18.58 6.21 -18.15
CA ALA A 187 -19.99 6.02 -17.82
C ALA A 187 -20.12 5.24 -16.51
N VAL A 188 -20.44 5.96 -15.43
CA VAL A 188 -20.66 5.37 -14.11
C VAL A 188 -22.14 5.00 -13.96
N PRO A 189 -22.50 3.73 -13.68
CA PRO A 189 -23.89 3.30 -13.54
C PRO A 189 -24.62 4.00 -12.39
N SER A 190 -25.96 4.06 -12.47
CA SER A 190 -26.76 4.61 -11.38
C SER A 190 -26.54 3.83 -10.07
N GLY A 191 -26.29 4.54 -8.97
CA GLY A 191 -25.99 3.95 -7.67
C GLY A 191 -24.52 4.04 -7.28
N PHE A 192 -23.65 4.42 -8.22
CA PHE A 192 -22.25 4.73 -7.97
C PHE A 192 -22.01 6.24 -7.99
N GLU A 193 -20.95 6.64 -7.31
CA GLU A 193 -20.49 8.01 -7.17
C GLU A 193 -19.39 8.29 -8.19
N LYS A 194 -19.40 9.49 -8.77
CA LYS A 194 -18.35 10.00 -9.64
C LYS A 194 -18.09 11.45 -9.29
N GLU A 195 -16.85 11.78 -8.99
CA GLU A 195 -16.42 13.12 -8.64
C GLU A 195 -15.15 13.51 -9.40
N PRO A 196 -14.89 14.81 -9.61
CA PRO A 196 -13.63 15.26 -10.19
C PRO A 196 -12.44 14.87 -9.30
N ALA A 197 -11.33 14.46 -9.92
CA ALA A 197 -10.07 14.28 -9.22
C ALA A 197 -9.34 15.63 -9.03
N LEU A 198 -8.13 15.62 -8.49
CA LEU A 198 -7.30 16.82 -8.25
C LEU A 198 -6.69 17.38 -9.55
N VAL A 199 -6.73 16.60 -10.63
CA VAL A 199 -6.21 16.94 -11.95
C VAL A 199 -7.36 16.97 -12.97
N ASP A 200 -7.43 18.04 -13.74
CA ASP A 200 -8.46 18.22 -14.77
C ASP A 200 -8.43 17.08 -15.80
N GLY A 201 -9.62 16.53 -16.06
CA GLY A 201 -9.80 15.38 -16.96
C GLY A 201 -9.67 14.02 -16.27
N CYS A 202 -9.31 13.99 -14.98
CA CYS A 202 -9.37 12.77 -14.18
C CYS A 202 -10.55 12.80 -13.21
N VAL A 203 -11.03 11.61 -12.87
CA VAL A 203 -12.22 11.41 -12.05
C VAL A 203 -11.95 10.31 -11.03
N LEU A 204 -12.62 10.44 -9.88
CA LEU A 204 -12.67 9.44 -8.83
C LEU A 204 -14.07 8.83 -8.82
N THR A 205 -14.15 7.50 -8.70
CA THR A 205 -15.43 6.80 -8.63
C THR A 205 -15.34 5.58 -7.71
N ASN A 206 -16.44 5.16 -7.11
CA ASN A 206 -16.51 3.89 -6.37
C ASN A 206 -16.89 2.70 -7.28
N TYR A 207 -16.74 2.85 -8.60
CA TYR A 207 -17.01 1.85 -9.63
C TYR A 207 -15.72 1.53 -10.41
N VAL A 208 -15.31 0.27 -10.45
CA VAL A 208 -14.27 -0.19 -11.40
C VAL A 208 -14.98 -0.87 -12.56
N PRO A 209 -14.73 -0.46 -13.82
CA PRO A 209 -15.25 -1.14 -15.01
C PRO A 209 -14.78 -2.60 -15.08
N GLU A 210 -15.63 -3.46 -15.66
CA GLU A 210 -15.29 -4.87 -15.96
C GLU A 210 -14.67 -5.02 -17.36
#